data_AF-A0A1I2Q4W7-F1
#
_entry.id   AF-A0A1I2Q4W7-F1
#
_cell.length_a   1.000
_cell.length_b   1.000
_cell.length_c   1.000
_cell.angle_alpha   90.00
_cell.angle_beta   90.00
_cell.angle_gamma   90.00
#
_symmetry.space_group_name_H-M   'P 1'
#
loop_
_entity.id
_entity.type
_entity.pdbx_description
1 polymer ?
#
loop_
_entity_poly.entity_id
_entity_poly.type
_entity_poly.pdbx_seq_one_letter_code
_entity_poly.pdbx_strand_id
1 'polypeptide(L)'
;MTYLLHIVAREVPANDAEVLPFLEQIAGATISIAPSQQLKSFRDAIVKLFPCLSSYGAGDKAIETCPWADGPLADNFKGGYGSVAISRRHDEVIPHVLRIASDLGVTVVDEQNGAVHRPQAYQVVLEGPLEGVEVEVAATQLAELMNQPLPQMVLLLHSRRRTLVKKGLTRSQAEVYVSALRDRASCRASVSAEPRKSPGKNAPVAPAKALPKAPVQAPSAPPLRVAPAQPVTTFDQPEVIGIQPDERMFKAADAQRMAAAATVVGIALLLLVMVLRVKSPYLTSIALAMHLLGAIAVVRFGQAMGSGLLRTLVFAVLALVPGLGTLLVVWTYFRAAGVLKANGLTSRNAPLDADEVRELAGLDGMLPSTKCLLVLLVLGAAGGFALSEGLLLM
;
A
#
# COMPACT_ATOMS: atom_id res chain seq x y z
N MET A 1 -14.63 -2.71 33.90
CA MET A 1 -13.55 -1.80 33.46
C MET A 1 -13.22 -2.14 32.02
N THR A 2 -12.98 -1.14 31.19
CA THR A 2 -12.70 -1.33 29.76
C THR A 2 -11.20 -1.27 29.53
N TYR A 3 -10.66 -2.26 28.84
CA TYR A 3 -9.28 -2.32 28.38
C TYR A 3 -9.17 -1.68 26.99
N LEU A 4 -8.11 -0.95 26.68
CA LEU A 4 -7.97 -0.16 25.46
C LEU A 4 -6.64 -0.50 24.80
N LEU A 5 -6.71 -1.02 23.58
CA LEU A 5 -5.54 -1.28 22.76
C LEU A 5 -5.59 -0.39 21.52
N HIS A 6 -4.49 0.28 21.23
CA HIS A 6 -4.31 1.01 19.98
C HIS A 6 -3.53 0.15 18.99
N ILE A 7 -4.01 0.11 17.77
CA ILE A 7 -3.53 -0.77 16.71
C ILE A 7 -2.98 0.10 15.58
N VAL A 8 -1.72 -0.07 15.24
CA VAL A 8 -1.02 0.80 14.28
C VAL A 8 -0.37 -0.01 13.18
N ALA A 9 -0.81 0.20 11.95
CA ALA A 9 -0.27 -0.41 10.73
C ALA A 9 0.78 0.49 10.06
N ARG A 10 1.61 1.15 10.88
CA ARG A 10 2.70 2.06 10.49
C ARG A 10 3.89 1.82 11.40
N GLU A 11 5.08 2.23 10.97
CA GLU A 11 6.22 2.26 11.86
C GLU A 11 5.97 3.27 12.99
N VAL A 12 6.16 2.78 14.22
CA VAL A 12 6.10 3.59 15.43
C VAL A 12 7.51 4.02 15.83
N PRO A 13 7.67 5.16 16.52
CA PRO A 13 8.96 5.57 17.07
C PRO A 13 9.63 4.43 17.85
N ALA A 14 10.95 4.33 17.76
CA ALA A 14 11.72 3.31 18.48
C ALA A 14 11.69 3.54 20.01
N ASN A 15 11.47 4.78 20.43
CA ASN A 15 11.34 5.17 21.82
C ASN A 15 9.87 5.03 22.28
N ASP A 16 9.62 4.18 23.26
CA ASP A 16 8.27 3.93 23.79
C ASP A 16 7.61 5.20 24.36
N ALA A 17 8.40 6.14 24.90
CA ALA A 17 7.90 7.40 25.44
C ALA A 17 7.31 8.34 24.37
N GLU A 18 7.72 8.18 23.11
CA GLU A 18 7.26 9.00 21.98
C GLU A 18 6.04 8.39 21.27
N VAL A 19 5.69 7.14 21.59
CA VAL A 19 4.61 6.43 20.90
C VAL A 19 3.24 7.05 21.18
N LEU A 20 2.93 7.41 22.44
CA LEU A 20 1.62 8.00 22.76
C LEU A 20 1.37 9.35 22.07
N PRO A 21 2.29 10.35 22.12
CA PRO A 21 2.14 11.59 21.34
C PRO A 21 1.98 11.34 19.84
N PHE A 22 2.70 10.35 19.31
CA PHE A 22 2.59 9.94 17.91
C PHE A 22 1.21 9.35 17.58
N LEU A 23 0.61 8.56 18.48
CA LEU A 23 -0.76 8.04 18.30
C LEU A 23 -1.79 9.17 18.24
N GLU A 24 -1.70 10.17 19.12
CA GLU A 24 -2.62 11.31 19.15
C GLU A 24 -2.57 12.09 17.82
N GLN A 25 -1.36 12.31 17.30
CA GLN A 25 -1.15 12.96 16.01
C GLN A 25 -1.78 12.17 14.85
N ILE A 26 -1.56 10.85 14.81
CA ILE A 26 -2.12 10.01 13.76
C ILE A 26 -3.65 9.94 13.87
N ALA A 27 -4.18 9.73 15.07
CA ALA A 27 -5.61 9.64 15.29
C ALA A 27 -6.34 10.89 14.76
N GLY A 28 -5.77 12.09 14.96
CA GLY A 28 -6.28 13.34 14.40
C GLY A 28 -6.18 13.43 12.87
N ALA A 29 -5.10 12.92 12.27
CA ALA A 29 -4.87 12.97 10.83
C ALA A 29 -5.69 11.95 10.03
N THR A 30 -6.13 10.85 10.65
CA THR A 30 -6.79 9.73 9.94
C THR A 30 -8.32 9.72 10.01
N ILE A 31 -8.97 10.71 10.65
CA ILE A 31 -10.42 10.69 10.96
C ILE A 31 -11.32 10.41 9.74
N SER A 32 -10.91 10.83 8.55
CA SER A 32 -11.68 10.72 7.30
C SER A 32 -11.06 9.75 6.28
N ILE A 33 -10.05 8.97 6.67
CA ILE A 33 -9.32 8.08 5.74
C ILE A 33 -9.82 6.64 5.92
N ALA A 34 -10.10 5.95 4.82
CA ALA A 34 -10.46 4.54 4.85
C ALA A 34 -9.33 3.68 5.50
N PRO A 35 -9.67 2.61 6.23
CA PRO A 35 -8.66 1.77 6.89
C PRO A 35 -7.75 1.07 5.88
N SER A 36 -6.48 0.94 6.24
CA SER A 36 -5.46 0.24 5.45
C SER A 36 -5.81 -1.24 5.30
N GLN A 37 -5.29 -1.87 4.25
CA GLN A 37 -5.54 -3.29 3.99
C GLN A 37 -5.02 -4.19 5.13
N GLN A 38 -3.94 -3.80 5.80
CA GLN A 38 -3.41 -4.51 6.97
C GLN A 38 -4.40 -4.46 8.15
N LEU A 39 -4.97 -3.29 8.45
CA LEU A 39 -5.97 -3.16 9.53
C LEU A 39 -7.27 -3.88 9.22
N LYS A 40 -7.72 -3.87 7.95
CA LYS A 40 -8.86 -4.69 7.52
C LYS A 40 -8.59 -6.18 7.76
N SER A 41 -7.42 -6.66 7.34
CA SER A 41 -7.01 -8.06 7.52
C SER A 41 -6.93 -8.45 9.00
N PHE A 42 -6.40 -7.55 9.83
CA PHE A 42 -6.33 -7.70 11.29
C PHE A 42 -7.71 -7.79 11.93
N ARG A 43 -8.60 -6.85 11.60
CA ARG A 43 -9.99 -6.85 12.05
C ARG A 43 -10.69 -8.15 11.67
N ASP A 44 -10.59 -8.56 10.41
CA ASP A 44 -11.26 -9.76 9.91
C ASP A 44 -10.76 -11.04 10.61
N ALA A 45 -9.45 -11.13 10.85
CA ALA A 45 -8.86 -12.24 11.59
C ALA A 45 -9.32 -12.30 13.06
N ILE A 46 -9.46 -11.15 13.72
CA ILE A 46 -9.92 -11.07 15.10
C ILE A 46 -11.41 -11.35 15.21
N VAL A 47 -12.25 -10.77 14.35
CA VAL A 47 -13.70 -11.00 14.34
C VAL A 47 -14.04 -12.46 14.05
N LYS A 48 -13.20 -13.16 13.28
CA LYS A 48 -13.34 -14.60 13.05
C LYS A 48 -13.17 -15.44 14.34
N LEU A 49 -12.33 -15.00 15.28
CA LEU A 49 -12.14 -15.68 16.57
C LEU A 49 -13.12 -15.18 17.63
N PHE A 50 -13.43 -13.89 17.61
CA PHE A 50 -14.24 -13.19 18.59
C PHE A 50 -15.26 -12.30 17.86
N PRO A 51 -16.47 -12.82 17.56
CA PRO A 51 -17.50 -12.08 16.85
C PRO A 51 -17.78 -10.72 17.48
N CYS A 52 -18.09 -9.71 16.66
CA CYS A 52 -18.34 -8.36 17.15
C CYS A 52 -19.74 -8.24 17.77
N LEU A 53 -19.96 -7.18 18.57
CA LEU A 53 -21.25 -6.95 19.21
C LEU A 53 -22.41 -6.87 18.20
N SER A 54 -22.16 -6.31 17.02
CA SER A 54 -23.15 -6.21 15.94
C SER A 54 -23.41 -7.51 15.19
N SER A 55 -22.65 -8.59 15.46
CA SER A 55 -22.91 -9.92 14.89
C SER A 55 -24.04 -10.68 15.60
N TYR A 56 -24.47 -10.21 16.77
CA TYR A 56 -25.50 -10.86 17.57
C TYR A 56 -26.88 -10.24 17.35
N GLY A 57 -27.93 -11.06 17.39
CA GLY A 57 -29.32 -10.60 17.29
C GLY A 57 -29.83 -9.97 18.60
N ALA A 58 -30.84 -9.10 18.50
CA ALA A 58 -31.50 -8.53 19.68
C ALA A 58 -32.09 -9.66 20.55
N GLY A 59 -31.56 -9.83 21.77
CA GLY A 59 -31.97 -10.88 22.71
C GLY A 59 -31.09 -12.13 22.74
N ASP A 60 -30.01 -12.18 21.96
CA ASP A 60 -29.03 -13.26 22.07
C ASP A 60 -28.28 -13.16 23.41
N LYS A 61 -28.39 -14.21 24.24
CA LYS A 61 -27.68 -14.29 25.53
C LYS A 61 -26.16 -14.27 25.35
N ALA A 62 -25.65 -14.64 24.18
CA ALA A 62 -24.22 -14.60 23.87
C ALA A 62 -23.67 -13.16 23.82
N ILE A 63 -24.52 -12.14 23.68
CA ILE A 63 -24.13 -10.72 23.76
C ILE A 63 -23.42 -10.42 25.09
N GLU A 64 -23.88 -11.02 26.18
CA GLU A 64 -23.25 -10.87 27.50
C GLU A 64 -21.84 -11.47 27.54
N THR A 65 -21.49 -12.35 26.62
CA THR A 65 -20.15 -12.94 26.55
C THR A 65 -19.24 -12.27 25.53
N CYS A 66 -19.75 -11.25 24.84
CA CYS A 66 -18.99 -10.48 23.86
C CYS A 66 -17.81 -9.78 24.56
N PRO A 67 -16.57 -9.98 24.08
CA PRO A 67 -15.40 -9.37 24.70
C PRO A 67 -15.29 -7.87 24.42
N TRP A 68 -15.91 -7.38 23.34
CA TRP A 68 -15.76 -6.01 22.87
C TRP A 68 -16.65 -5.04 23.66
N ALA A 69 -16.16 -3.82 23.90
CA ALA A 69 -16.94 -2.76 24.51
C ALA A 69 -17.77 -1.99 23.47
N ASP A 70 -17.27 -1.92 22.23
CA ASP A 70 -17.89 -1.18 21.12
C ASP A 70 -18.21 -2.10 19.94
N GLY A 71 -19.24 -1.72 19.17
CA GLY A 71 -19.58 -2.36 17.91
C GLY A 71 -20.35 -1.41 16.99
N PRO A 72 -20.19 -1.51 15.65
CA PRO A 72 -19.33 -2.46 14.93
C PRO A 72 -17.84 -2.09 15.00
N LEU A 73 -16.97 -3.09 15.20
CA LEU A 73 -15.52 -2.88 15.26
C LEU A 73 -14.93 -2.24 13.99
N ALA A 74 -15.62 -2.35 12.85
CA ALA A 74 -15.17 -1.77 11.59
C ALA A 74 -15.00 -0.24 11.66
N ASP A 75 -15.82 0.44 12.46
CA ASP A 75 -15.83 1.90 12.56
C ASP A 75 -14.66 2.44 13.39
N ASN A 76 -14.00 1.55 14.14
CA ASN A 76 -12.88 1.88 15.00
C ASN A 76 -11.52 1.92 14.26
N PHE A 77 -11.47 1.55 12.97
CA PHE A 77 -10.25 1.54 12.18
C PHE A 77 -10.32 2.58 11.07
N LYS A 78 -9.31 3.45 10.99
CA LYS A 78 -9.22 4.55 10.03
C LYS A 78 -7.78 4.80 9.61
N GLY A 79 -7.54 4.98 8.31
CA GLY A 79 -6.19 5.11 7.77
C GLY A 79 -5.26 3.99 8.26
N GLY A 80 -4.13 4.37 8.88
CA GLY A 80 -3.16 3.44 9.48
C GLY A 80 -3.34 3.17 10.98
N TYR A 81 -4.45 3.59 11.58
CA TYR A 81 -4.71 3.52 13.02
C TYR A 81 -6.07 2.87 13.33
N GLY A 82 -6.18 2.19 14.47
CA GLY A 82 -7.45 1.80 15.04
C GLY A 82 -7.37 1.64 16.54
N SER A 83 -8.53 1.62 17.20
CA SER A 83 -8.61 1.42 18.64
C SER A 83 -9.62 0.33 18.97
N VAL A 84 -9.27 -0.59 19.87
CA VAL A 84 -10.17 -1.65 20.28
C VAL A 84 -10.34 -1.61 21.79
N ALA A 85 -11.60 -1.50 22.20
CA ALA A 85 -12.00 -1.50 23.59
C ALA A 85 -12.53 -2.89 23.96
N ILE A 86 -11.98 -3.50 25.01
CA ILE A 86 -12.31 -4.84 25.49
C ILE A 86 -12.97 -4.70 26.87
N SER A 87 -14.24 -5.09 26.98
CA SER A 87 -15.02 -5.00 28.21
C SER A 87 -14.95 -6.26 29.07
N ARG A 88 -14.76 -7.44 28.45
CA ARG A 88 -14.76 -8.77 29.10
C ARG A 88 -13.67 -9.67 28.50
N ARG A 89 -13.25 -10.71 29.25
CA ARG A 89 -12.30 -11.76 28.80
C ARG A 89 -10.95 -11.22 28.28
N HIS A 90 -10.44 -10.14 28.87
CA HIS A 90 -9.18 -9.53 28.44
C HIS A 90 -8.00 -10.52 28.49
N ASP A 91 -7.93 -11.37 29.51
CA ASP A 91 -6.87 -12.39 29.66
C ASP A 91 -6.84 -13.41 28.52
N GLU A 92 -7.99 -13.66 27.89
CA GLU A 92 -8.10 -14.58 26.75
C GLU A 92 -7.87 -13.84 25.43
N VAL A 93 -8.48 -12.66 25.26
CA VAL A 93 -8.52 -11.95 23.98
C VAL A 93 -7.18 -11.28 23.66
N ILE A 94 -6.53 -10.64 24.65
CA ILE A 94 -5.30 -9.87 24.43
C ILE A 94 -4.18 -10.74 23.83
N PRO A 95 -3.86 -11.94 24.35
CA PRO A 95 -2.83 -12.79 23.74
C PRO A 95 -3.10 -13.12 22.26
N HIS A 96 -4.36 -13.35 21.89
CA HIS A 96 -4.74 -13.61 20.50
C HIS A 96 -4.62 -12.37 19.62
N VAL A 97 -5.01 -11.20 20.14
CA VAL A 97 -4.85 -9.91 19.46
C VAL A 97 -3.37 -9.63 19.19
N LEU A 98 -2.51 -9.78 20.20
CA LEU A 98 -1.06 -9.57 20.06
C LEU A 98 -0.42 -10.53 19.07
N ARG A 99 -0.84 -11.80 19.08
CA ARG A 99 -0.36 -12.81 18.11
C ARG A 99 -0.73 -12.43 16.67
N ILE A 100 -2.01 -12.11 16.42
CA ILE A 100 -2.50 -11.74 15.09
C ILE A 100 -1.82 -10.44 14.61
N ALA A 101 -1.66 -9.45 15.50
CA ALA A 101 -0.95 -8.22 15.17
C ALA A 101 0.50 -8.51 14.75
N SER A 102 1.21 -9.34 15.52
CA SER A 102 2.59 -9.71 15.20
C SER A 102 2.68 -10.46 13.86
N ASP A 103 1.73 -11.35 13.55
CA ASP A 103 1.73 -12.10 12.29
C ASP A 103 1.46 -11.20 11.08
N LEU A 104 0.65 -10.15 11.26
CA LEU A 104 0.30 -9.17 10.23
C LEU A 104 1.26 -7.97 10.16
N GLY A 105 2.27 -7.90 11.03
CA GLY A 105 3.22 -6.79 11.05
C GLY A 105 2.64 -5.49 11.60
N VAL A 106 1.66 -5.56 12.50
CA VAL A 106 0.97 -4.43 13.09
C VAL A 106 1.46 -4.23 14.54
N THR A 107 1.64 -2.99 14.95
CA THR A 107 2.03 -2.65 16.34
C THR A 107 0.79 -2.52 17.22
N VAL A 108 0.84 -3.06 18.43
CA VAL A 108 -0.19 -2.87 19.45
C VAL A 108 0.38 -2.07 20.61
N VAL A 109 -0.28 -0.97 20.95
CA VAL A 109 0.05 -0.14 22.11
C VAL A 109 -1.00 -0.42 23.18
N ASP A 110 -0.53 -0.97 24.29
CA ASP A 110 -1.31 -1.27 25.47
C ASP A 110 -1.24 -0.07 26.42
N GLU A 111 -2.30 0.73 26.43
CA GLU A 111 -2.35 1.97 27.23
C GLU A 111 -2.44 1.67 28.73
N GLN A 112 -3.13 0.59 29.13
CA GLN A 112 -3.24 0.22 30.54
C GLN A 112 -1.89 -0.23 31.13
N ASN A 113 -1.14 -1.05 30.40
CA ASN A 113 0.16 -1.54 30.86
C ASN A 113 1.33 -0.62 30.49
N GLY A 114 1.10 0.39 29.65
CA GLY A 114 2.14 1.26 29.09
C GLY A 114 3.14 0.49 28.21
N ALA A 115 2.72 -0.61 27.58
CA ALA A 115 3.57 -1.50 26.81
C ALA A 115 3.37 -1.31 25.31
N VAL A 116 4.47 -1.30 24.55
CA VAL A 116 4.44 -1.21 23.08
C VAL A 116 4.87 -2.54 22.47
N HIS A 117 3.90 -3.30 21.97
CA HIS A 117 4.10 -4.59 21.32
C HIS A 117 4.35 -4.39 19.83
N ARG A 118 5.63 -4.21 19.47
CA ARG A 118 6.07 -4.16 18.07
C ARG A 118 6.10 -5.55 17.44
N PRO A 119 5.78 -5.70 16.15
CA PRO A 119 5.85 -6.98 15.46
C PRO A 119 7.29 -7.51 15.44
N GLN A 120 7.44 -8.82 15.56
CA GLN A 120 8.74 -9.46 15.42
C GLN A 120 9.18 -9.39 13.95
N ALA A 121 10.28 -8.70 13.66
CA ALA A 121 10.91 -8.74 12.35
C ALA A 121 11.70 -10.04 12.17
N TYR A 122 11.68 -10.58 10.96
CA TYR A 122 12.42 -11.77 10.57
C TYR A 122 13.40 -11.45 9.44
N GLN A 123 14.49 -12.19 9.43
CA GLN A 123 15.49 -12.15 8.38
C GLN A 123 15.63 -13.54 7.75
N VAL A 124 15.83 -13.56 6.43
CA VAL A 124 16.07 -14.79 5.67
C VAL A 124 17.58 -14.95 5.51
N VAL A 125 18.08 -16.08 6.01
CA VAL A 125 19.50 -16.42 6.00
C VAL A 125 19.70 -17.59 5.05
N LEU A 126 20.49 -17.38 4.00
CA LEU A 126 20.89 -18.40 3.06
C LEU A 126 22.00 -19.25 3.68
N GLU A 127 21.81 -20.57 3.69
CA GLU A 127 22.76 -21.53 4.26
C GLU A 127 23.65 -22.17 3.19
N GLY A 128 23.15 -22.30 1.95
CA GLY A 128 23.89 -22.87 0.83
C GLY A 128 22.98 -23.55 -0.21
N PRO A 129 23.53 -24.32 -1.16
CA PRO A 129 22.75 -25.11 -2.10
C PRO A 129 22.05 -26.30 -1.41
N LEU A 130 20.99 -26.84 -2.03
CA LEU A 130 20.36 -28.10 -1.61
C LEU A 130 21.31 -29.30 -1.80
N GLU A 131 21.08 -30.36 -1.03
CA GLU A 131 21.86 -31.60 -1.14
C GLU A 131 21.68 -32.22 -2.53
N GLY A 132 22.79 -32.56 -3.18
CA GLY A 132 22.81 -33.13 -4.53
C GLY A 132 22.75 -32.12 -5.68
N VAL A 133 22.71 -30.80 -5.39
CA VAL A 133 22.72 -29.76 -6.43
C VAL A 133 24.12 -29.15 -6.54
N GLU A 134 24.64 -29.06 -7.77
CA GLU A 134 25.92 -28.41 -8.04
C GLU A 134 25.85 -26.92 -7.76
N VAL A 135 26.93 -26.38 -7.19
CA VAL A 135 27.00 -24.97 -6.75
C VAL A 135 26.79 -24.00 -7.91
N GLU A 136 27.29 -24.33 -9.10
CA GLU A 136 27.17 -23.48 -10.30
C GLU A 136 25.72 -23.39 -10.81
N VAL A 137 24.98 -24.50 -10.76
CA VAL A 137 23.56 -24.56 -11.13
C VAL A 137 22.74 -23.72 -10.15
N ALA A 138 22.93 -23.93 -8.84
CA ALA A 138 22.27 -23.15 -7.81
C ALA A 138 22.62 -21.65 -7.91
N ALA A 139 23.89 -21.31 -8.18
CA ALA A 139 24.34 -19.93 -8.33
C ALA A 139 23.68 -19.23 -9.53
N THR A 140 23.49 -19.94 -10.65
CA THR A 140 22.84 -19.41 -11.85
C THR A 140 21.37 -19.10 -11.58
N GLN A 141 20.66 -20.05 -10.97
CA GLN A 141 19.25 -19.85 -10.61
C GLN A 141 19.07 -18.75 -9.55
N LEU A 142 19.98 -18.69 -8.56
CA LEU A 142 19.97 -17.64 -7.55
C LEU A 142 20.26 -16.25 -8.14
N ALA A 143 21.20 -16.16 -9.09
CA ALA A 143 21.53 -14.93 -9.80
C ALA A 143 20.33 -14.39 -10.59
N GLU A 144 19.58 -15.28 -11.25
CA GLU A 144 18.34 -14.92 -11.95
C GLU A 144 17.25 -14.46 -10.97
N LEU A 145 17.03 -15.21 -9.88
CA LEU A 145 15.99 -14.91 -8.89
C LEU A 145 16.25 -13.58 -8.16
N MET A 146 17.52 -13.29 -7.82
CA MET A 146 17.92 -12.08 -7.11
C MET A 146 18.30 -10.92 -8.04
N ASN A 147 18.36 -11.15 -9.35
CA ASN A 147 18.87 -10.21 -10.34
C ASN A 147 20.25 -9.65 -9.95
N GLN A 148 21.19 -10.54 -9.62
CA GLN A 148 22.56 -10.24 -9.19
C GLN A 148 23.58 -10.91 -10.13
N PRO A 149 24.80 -10.37 -10.26
CA PRO A 149 25.80 -10.96 -11.14
C PRO A 149 26.25 -12.35 -10.68
N LEU A 150 26.34 -13.30 -11.63
CA LEU A 150 26.68 -14.70 -11.38
C LEU A 150 27.96 -14.89 -10.53
N PRO A 151 29.09 -14.20 -10.80
CA PRO A 151 30.32 -14.39 -10.01
C PRO A 151 30.13 -14.11 -8.52
N GLN A 152 29.25 -13.16 -8.17
CA GLN A 152 28.95 -12.82 -6.78
C GLN A 152 28.16 -13.93 -6.09
N MET A 153 27.22 -14.56 -6.79
CA MET A 153 26.41 -15.67 -6.24
C MET A 153 27.24 -16.95 -6.09
N VAL A 154 28.14 -17.22 -7.03
CA VAL A 154 29.10 -18.33 -6.93
C VAL A 154 29.98 -18.15 -5.69
N LEU A 155 30.54 -16.96 -5.49
CA LEU A 155 31.38 -16.66 -4.32
C LEU A 155 30.60 -16.76 -3.00
N LEU A 156 29.35 -16.28 -3.00
CA LEU A 156 28.47 -16.35 -1.85
C LEU A 156 28.20 -17.81 -1.44
N LEU A 157 27.82 -18.68 -2.39
CA LEU A 157 27.54 -20.10 -2.13
C LEU A 157 28.81 -20.89 -1.78
N HIS A 158 29.97 -20.59 -2.39
CA HIS A 158 31.25 -21.23 -2.06
C HIS A 158 31.73 -20.91 -0.65
N SER A 159 31.41 -19.72 -0.13
CA SER A 159 31.85 -19.31 1.20
C SER A 159 31.33 -20.21 2.32
N ARG A 160 30.23 -20.96 2.09
CA ARG A 160 29.47 -21.73 3.09
C ARG A 160 29.10 -20.92 4.34
N ARG A 161 29.20 -19.59 4.27
CA ARG A 161 28.82 -18.71 5.36
C ARG A 161 27.33 -18.46 5.27
N ARG A 162 26.68 -18.43 6.43
CA ARG A 162 25.31 -17.97 6.56
C ARG A 162 25.23 -16.51 6.13
N THR A 163 24.62 -16.24 4.99
CA THR A 163 24.51 -14.88 4.45
C THR A 163 23.08 -14.38 4.57
N LEU A 164 22.95 -13.16 5.08
CA LEU A 164 21.67 -12.48 5.16
C LEU A 164 21.22 -12.05 3.77
N VAL A 165 20.06 -12.54 3.34
CA VAL A 165 19.46 -12.22 2.03
C VAL A 165 18.57 -11.00 2.15
N LYS A 166 17.70 -10.99 3.17
CA LYS A 166 16.70 -9.95 3.39
C LYS A 166 16.35 -9.86 4.89
N LYS A 167 16.09 -8.64 5.37
CA LYS A 167 15.71 -8.31 6.76
C LYS A 167 14.37 -7.57 6.80
N GLY A 168 13.82 -7.36 8.00
CA GLY A 168 12.57 -6.60 8.16
C GLY A 168 11.33 -7.26 7.57
N LEU A 169 11.31 -8.59 7.43
CA LEU A 169 10.17 -9.32 6.87
C LEU A 169 9.19 -9.73 7.96
N THR A 170 7.91 -9.80 7.63
CA THR A 170 6.96 -10.56 8.45
C THR A 170 7.29 -12.06 8.36
N ARG A 171 6.80 -12.84 9.32
CA ARG A 171 7.03 -14.30 9.32
C ARG A 171 6.54 -14.95 8.03
N SER A 172 5.31 -14.63 7.61
CA SER A 172 4.70 -15.18 6.39
C SER A 172 5.48 -14.78 5.13
N GLN A 173 5.96 -13.53 5.05
CA GLN A 173 6.81 -13.10 3.96
C GLN A 173 8.15 -13.85 3.95
N ALA A 174 8.79 -14.02 5.12
CA ALA A 174 10.04 -14.75 5.24
C ALA A 174 9.89 -16.22 4.80
N GLU A 175 8.78 -16.87 5.18
CA GLU A 175 8.46 -18.24 4.75
C GLU A 175 8.27 -18.35 3.23
N VAL A 176 7.57 -17.39 2.61
CA VAL A 176 7.43 -17.30 1.14
C VAL A 176 8.77 -17.07 0.44
N TYR A 177 9.66 -16.27 1.03
CA TYR A 177 11.01 -16.07 0.50
C TYR A 177 11.85 -17.35 0.60
N VAL A 178 11.74 -18.09 1.71
CA VAL A 178 12.45 -19.37 1.89
C VAL A 178 11.94 -20.42 0.91
N SER A 179 10.62 -20.54 0.68
CA SER A 179 10.09 -21.46 -0.32
C SER A 179 10.53 -21.07 -1.74
N ALA A 180 10.51 -19.78 -2.08
CA ALA A 180 10.99 -19.32 -3.38
C ALA A 180 12.48 -19.63 -3.62
N LEU A 181 13.33 -19.46 -2.59
CA LEU A 181 14.76 -19.81 -2.67
C LEU A 181 14.96 -21.32 -2.82
N ARG A 182 14.13 -22.13 -2.16
CA ARG A 182 14.17 -23.58 -2.26
C ARG A 182 13.73 -24.08 -3.64
N ASP A 183 12.58 -23.62 -4.11
CA ASP A 183 11.90 -24.16 -5.28
C ASP A 183 12.50 -23.62 -6.58
N ARG A 184 12.97 -22.38 -6.60
CA ARG A 184 13.46 -21.72 -7.82
C ARG A 184 14.98 -21.64 -7.91
N ALA A 185 15.67 -21.50 -6.77
CA ALA A 185 17.12 -21.36 -6.73
C ALA A 185 17.84 -22.62 -6.21
N SER A 186 17.09 -23.68 -5.90
CA SER A 186 17.62 -24.93 -5.35
C SER A 186 18.52 -24.71 -4.13
N CYS A 187 18.16 -23.74 -3.29
CA CYS A 187 18.97 -23.28 -2.15
C CYS A 187 18.29 -23.59 -0.81
N ARG A 188 19.08 -23.93 0.19
CA ARG A 188 18.65 -24.05 1.60
C ARG A 188 18.71 -22.67 2.26
N ALA A 189 17.56 -22.19 2.71
CA ALA A 189 17.45 -20.96 3.48
C ALA A 189 16.68 -21.21 4.78
N SER A 190 16.95 -20.39 5.79
CA SER A 190 16.31 -20.46 7.10
C SER A 190 15.75 -19.10 7.49
N VAL A 191 14.65 -19.11 8.25
CA VAL A 191 14.08 -17.90 8.84
C VAL A 191 14.69 -17.74 10.23
N SER A 192 15.32 -16.60 10.49
CA SER A 192 15.83 -16.22 11.81
C SER A 192 15.08 -14.99 12.29
N ALA A 193 14.75 -14.94 13.58
CA ALA A 193 14.27 -13.70 14.19
C ALA A 193 15.37 -12.63 14.09
N GLU A 194 15.01 -11.42 13.69
CA GLU A 194 15.94 -10.30 13.69
C GLU A 194 16.21 -9.91 15.16
N PRO A 195 17.47 -9.80 15.58
CA PRO A 195 17.78 -9.37 16.93
C PRO A 195 17.19 -7.98 17.13
N ARG A 196 16.26 -7.86 18.09
CA ARG A 196 15.67 -6.57 18.43
C ARG A 196 16.82 -5.63 18.79
N LYS A 197 16.94 -4.52 18.06
CA LYS A 197 17.87 -3.45 18.41
C LYS A 197 17.42 -2.95 19.78
N SER A 198 18.10 -3.40 20.83
CA SER A 198 17.80 -2.99 22.19
C SER A 198 17.80 -1.45 22.22
N PRO A 199 16.74 -0.80 22.72
CA PRO A 199 16.69 0.64 22.78
C PRO A 199 17.96 1.10 23.48
N GLY A 200 18.70 2.00 22.84
CA GLY A 200 19.98 2.47 23.35
C GLY A 200 19.81 2.90 24.81
N LYS A 201 20.72 2.45 25.67
CA LYS A 201 20.71 2.57 27.14
C LYS A 201 20.74 4.02 27.67
N ASN A 202 20.42 5.02 26.85
CA ASN A 202 20.60 6.44 27.12
C ASN A 202 19.28 7.22 27.26
N ALA A 203 18.12 6.56 27.31
CA ALA A 203 16.90 7.27 27.69
C ALA A 203 16.93 7.56 29.20
N PRO A 204 16.86 8.84 29.65
CA PRO A 204 16.69 9.17 31.04
C PRO A 204 15.34 8.59 31.49
N VAL A 205 15.36 7.73 32.50
CA VAL A 205 14.15 7.25 33.17
C VAL A 205 13.45 8.48 33.74
N ALA A 206 12.37 8.92 33.09
CA ALA A 206 11.52 9.95 33.66
C ALA A 206 10.96 9.40 34.98
N PRO A 207 11.12 10.11 36.12
CA PRO A 207 10.60 9.64 37.38
C PRO A 207 9.08 9.51 37.29
N ALA A 208 8.57 8.32 37.62
CA ALA A 208 7.16 8.03 37.69
C ALA A 208 6.44 9.13 38.50
N LYS A 209 5.53 9.85 37.84
CA LYS A 209 4.66 10.82 38.53
C LYS A 209 3.80 10.06 39.53
N ALA A 210 4.12 10.21 40.81
CA ALA A 210 3.27 9.77 41.90
C ALA A 210 1.90 10.44 41.79
N LEU A 211 0.83 9.66 41.94
CA LEU A 211 -0.55 10.15 42.02
C LEU A 211 -0.69 11.25 43.09
N PRO A 212 -1.36 12.38 42.80
CA PRO A 212 -1.66 13.37 43.83
C PRO A 212 -2.84 12.89 44.69
N LYS A 213 -2.57 12.67 45.99
CA LYS A 213 -3.60 12.77 47.04
C LYS A 213 -4.01 14.23 47.17
N ALA A 214 -5.31 14.52 47.01
CA ALA A 214 -5.93 15.78 47.43
C ALA A 214 -6.31 15.74 48.93
N PRO A 215 -6.71 16.85 49.57
CA PRO A 215 -6.33 18.26 49.37
C PRO A 215 -5.80 18.90 50.67
N VAL A 216 -4.91 19.90 50.57
CA VAL A 216 -4.60 20.79 51.70
C VAL A 216 -4.67 22.25 51.23
N GLN A 217 -5.31 23.06 52.08
CA GLN A 217 -5.62 24.48 51.97
C GLN A 217 -4.53 25.39 51.36
N ALA A 218 -4.99 26.38 50.60
CA ALA A 218 -4.22 27.53 50.13
C ALA A 218 -3.62 28.35 51.28
N PRO A 219 -2.52 29.09 51.02
CA PRO A 219 -2.72 30.52 50.75
C PRO A 219 -1.78 31.12 49.67
N SER A 220 -2.35 32.10 48.96
CA SER A 220 -1.74 33.32 48.41
C SER A 220 -0.50 33.23 47.51
N ALA A 221 -0.74 33.42 46.20
CA ALA A 221 0.26 33.54 45.14
C ALA A 221 1.01 34.89 45.14
N PRO A 222 2.32 34.90 44.80
CA PRO A 222 2.99 36.05 44.21
C PRO A 222 2.99 35.96 42.66
N PRO A 223 3.10 37.09 41.94
CA PRO A 223 2.93 37.11 40.48
C PRO A 223 4.06 36.39 39.73
N LEU A 224 3.66 35.52 38.79
CA LEU A 224 4.56 34.83 37.86
C LEU A 224 5.30 35.83 36.97
N ARG A 225 6.64 35.78 36.99
CA ARG A 225 7.47 36.27 35.88
C ARG A 225 7.30 35.34 34.68
N VAL A 226 6.76 35.88 33.59
CA VAL A 226 6.68 35.22 32.29
C VAL A 226 8.11 35.06 31.75
N ALA A 227 8.61 33.83 31.72
CA ALA A 227 9.84 33.51 31.00
C ALA A 227 9.58 33.55 29.48
N PRO A 228 10.53 34.06 28.67
CA PRO A 228 10.36 34.11 27.23
C PRO A 228 10.24 32.69 26.65
N ALA A 229 9.25 32.50 25.78
CA ALA A 229 9.01 31.25 25.07
C ALA A 229 10.27 30.83 24.31
N GLN A 230 10.77 29.63 24.60
CA GLN A 230 11.84 29.03 23.81
C GLN A 230 11.30 28.76 22.39
N PRO A 231 12.11 29.00 21.35
CA PRO A 231 11.71 28.70 19.98
C PRO A 231 11.43 27.21 19.87
N VAL A 232 10.19 26.88 19.50
CA VAL A 232 9.76 25.52 19.18
C VAL A 232 10.69 25.00 18.11
N THR A 233 11.52 24.02 18.46
CA THR A 233 12.32 23.26 17.51
C THR A 233 11.34 22.64 16.52
N THR A 234 11.40 23.10 15.27
CA THR A 234 10.72 22.51 14.13
C THR A 234 11.11 21.05 14.07
N PHE A 235 10.22 20.16 14.52
CA PHE A 235 10.44 18.72 14.42
C PHE A 235 10.45 18.37 12.94
N ASP A 236 11.51 17.69 12.50
CA ASP A 236 11.58 17.07 11.18
C ASP A 236 10.32 16.22 10.99
N GLN A 237 9.57 16.53 9.92
CA GLN A 237 8.32 15.85 9.63
C GLN A 237 8.57 14.34 9.54
N PRO A 238 7.84 13.52 10.33
CA PRO A 238 8.05 12.08 10.32
C PRO A 238 7.77 11.51 8.93
N GLU A 239 8.68 10.68 8.46
CA GLU A 239 8.63 9.99 7.18
C GLU A 239 7.35 9.15 7.10
N VAL A 240 6.33 9.67 6.39
CA VAL A 240 5.03 8.99 6.23
C VAL A 240 5.25 7.72 5.43
N ILE A 241 5.15 6.56 6.08
CA ILE A 241 5.07 5.25 5.42
C ILE A 241 3.64 5.09 4.89
N GLY A 242 3.49 5.55 3.67
CA GLY A 242 2.32 5.56 2.81
C GLY A 242 2.78 6.21 1.52
N ILE A 243 2.18 5.85 0.39
CA ILE A 243 2.58 6.51 -0.87
C ILE A 243 2.17 7.97 -0.72
N GLN A 244 3.15 8.87 -0.54
CA GLN A 244 2.85 10.29 -0.45
C GLN A 244 2.14 10.70 -1.74
N PRO A 245 1.05 11.49 -1.63
CA PRO A 245 0.34 11.93 -2.82
C PRO A 245 1.30 12.73 -3.70
N ASP A 246 1.62 12.16 -4.86
CA ASP A 246 2.51 12.77 -5.84
C ASP A 246 1.73 12.91 -7.14
N GLU A 247 1.37 14.15 -7.47
CA GLU A 247 0.59 14.48 -8.67
C GLU A 247 1.27 14.00 -9.96
N ARG A 248 2.61 13.98 -10.01
CA ARG A 248 3.35 13.51 -11.19
C ARG A 248 3.25 12.00 -11.32
N MET A 249 3.43 11.26 -10.22
CA MET A 249 3.30 9.81 -10.21
C MET A 249 1.87 9.36 -10.49
N PHE A 250 0.89 10.09 -9.94
CA PHE A 250 -0.51 9.90 -10.27
C PHE A 250 -0.78 10.09 -11.77
N LYS A 251 -0.34 11.20 -12.38
CA LYS A 251 -0.52 11.44 -13.82
C LYS A 251 0.17 10.38 -14.69
N ALA A 252 1.34 9.89 -14.28
CA ALA A 252 2.04 8.81 -14.96
C ALA A 252 1.26 7.48 -14.87
N ALA A 253 0.76 7.12 -13.69
CA ALA A 253 -0.04 5.92 -13.48
C ALA A 253 -1.38 5.96 -14.23
N ASP A 254 -2.07 7.10 -14.19
CA ASP A 254 -3.34 7.31 -14.90
C ASP A 254 -3.13 7.24 -16.43
N ALA A 255 -2.04 7.84 -16.93
CA ALA A 255 -1.65 7.74 -18.34
C ALA A 255 -1.33 6.30 -18.77
N GLN A 256 -0.62 5.53 -17.93
CA GLN A 256 -0.33 4.12 -18.21
C GLN A 256 -1.64 3.31 -18.35
N ARG A 257 -2.61 3.54 -17.45
CA ARG A 257 -3.91 2.85 -17.48
C ARG A 257 -4.73 3.22 -18.73
N MET A 258 -4.79 4.50 -19.10
CA MET A 258 -5.46 4.93 -20.33
C MET A 258 -4.79 4.32 -21.57
N ALA A 259 -3.46 4.32 -21.63
CA ALA A 259 -2.71 3.75 -22.74
C ALA A 259 -2.95 2.23 -22.86
N ALA A 260 -2.92 1.51 -21.73
CA ALA A 260 -3.23 0.08 -21.69
C ALA A 260 -4.63 -0.21 -22.22
N ALA A 261 -5.65 0.52 -21.74
CA ALA A 261 -7.03 0.35 -22.18
C ALA A 261 -7.19 0.64 -23.69
N ALA A 262 -6.63 1.75 -24.17
CA ALA A 262 -6.67 2.13 -25.58
C ALA A 262 -5.99 1.07 -26.48
N THR A 263 -4.84 0.52 -26.05
CA THR A 263 -4.14 -0.53 -26.79
C THR A 263 -4.92 -1.84 -26.80
N VAL A 264 -5.40 -2.32 -25.65
CA VAL A 264 -6.12 -3.61 -25.55
C VAL A 264 -7.42 -3.56 -26.34
N VAL A 265 -8.23 -2.51 -26.17
CA VAL A 265 -9.49 -2.35 -26.92
C VAL A 265 -9.22 -2.13 -28.40
N GLY A 266 -8.20 -1.35 -28.75
CA GLY A 266 -7.78 -1.13 -30.14
C GLY A 266 -7.37 -2.43 -30.85
N ILE A 267 -6.58 -3.29 -30.19
CA ILE A 267 -6.20 -4.61 -30.72
C ILE A 267 -7.44 -5.51 -30.87
N ALA A 268 -8.32 -5.54 -29.88
CA ALA A 268 -9.55 -6.33 -29.94
C ALA A 268 -10.44 -5.90 -31.11
N LEU A 269 -10.62 -4.58 -31.32
CA LEU A 269 -11.36 -4.03 -32.45
C LEU A 269 -10.70 -4.38 -33.79
N LEU A 270 -9.38 -4.26 -33.89
CA LEU A 270 -8.64 -4.59 -35.10
C LEU A 270 -8.77 -6.07 -35.45
N LEU A 271 -8.66 -6.96 -34.46
CA LEU A 271 -8.91 -8.39 -34.65
C LEU A 271 -10.35 -8.66 -35.08
N LEU A 272 -11.34 -8.00 -34.48
CA LEU A 272 -12.74 -8.14 -34.86
C LEU A 272 -12.97 -7.73 -36.32
N VAL A 273 -12.42 -6.59 -36.73
CA VAL A 273 -12.53 -6.08 -38.11
C VAL A 273 -11.78 -6.97 -39.10
N MET A 274 -10.57 -7.42 -38.77
CA MET A 274 -9.76 -8.23 -39.69
C MET A 274 -10.25 -9.67 -39.81
N VAL A 275 -10.57 -10.32 -38.69
CA VAL A 275 -10.94 -11.75 -38.65
C VAL A 275 -12.39 -11.93 -39.05
N LEU A 276 -13.32 -11.14 -38.50
CA LEU A 276 -14.75 -11.30 -38.78
C LEU A 276 -15.23 -10.46 -39.97
N ARG A 277 -14.39 -9.57 -40.52
CA ARG A 277 -14.73 -8.66 -41.63
C ARG A 277 -15.99 -7.82 -41.37
N VAL A 278 -16.33 -7.57 -40.11
CA VAL A 278 -17.50 -6.80 -39.72
C VAL A 278 -17.26 -5.33 -40.09
N LYS A 279 -17.99 -4.85 -41.10
CA LYS A 279 -18.07 -3.42 -41.42
C LYS A 279 -19.25 -2.84 -40.66
N SER A 280 -18.98 -2.20 -39.52
CA SER A 280 -20.01 -1.57 -38.70
C SER A 280 -19.57 -0.14 -38.34
N PRO A 281 -20.46 0.86 -38.50
CA PRO A 281 -20.15 2.25 -38.14
C PRO A 281 -19.83 2.39 -36.64
N TYR A 282 -20.40 1.52 -35.79
CA TYR A 282 -20.06 1.46 -34.36
C TYR A 282 -18.59 1.13 -34.13
N LEU A 283 -18.01 0.21 -34.90
CA LEU A 283 -16.60 -0.17 -34.75
C LEU A 283 -15.67 0.99 -35.12
N THR A 284 -16.02 1.76 -36.16
CA THR A 284 -15.24 2.94 -36.54
C THR A 284 -15.32 4.05 -35.48
N SER A 285 -16.49 4.27 -34.89
CA SER A 285 -16.66 5.28 -33.83
C SER A 285 -15.95 4.88 -32.54
N ILE A 286 -15.97 3.59 -32.16
CA ILE A 286 -15.22 3.10 -30.99
C ILE A 286 -13.70 3.17 -31.27
N ALA A 287 -13.24 2.86 -32.49
CA ALA A 287 -11.83 3.00 -32.85
C ALA A 287 -11.36 4.47 -32.71
N LEU A 288 -12.16 5.43 -33.19
CA LEU A 288 -11.89 6.85 -33.01
C LEU A 288 -11.83 7.24 -31.53
N ALA A 289 -12.77 6.73 -30.72
CA ALA A 289 -12.79 6.94 -29.27
C ALA A 289 -11.50 6.41 -28.59
N MET A 290 -10.97 5.28 -29.04
CA MET A 290 -9.70 4.73 -28.51
C MET A 290 -8.48 5.54 -28.95
N HIS A 291 -8.47 6.11 -30.16
CA HIS A 291 -7.42 7.05 -30.57
C HIS A 291 -7.45 8.33 -29.73
N LEU A 292 -8.63 8.86 -29.44
CA LEU A 292 -8.79 10.01 -28.54
C LEU A 292 -8.32 9.69 -27.12
N LEU A 293 -8.67 8.52 -26.58
CA LEU A 293 -8.18 8.08 -25.27
C LEU A 293 -6.65 7.97 -25.25
N GLY A 294 -6.06 7.42 -26.31
CA GLY A 294 -4.61 7.36 -26.50
C GLY A 294 -3.94 8.73 -26.53
N ALA A 295 -4.53 9.70 -27.23
CA ALA A 295 -4.04 11.08 -27.25
C ALA A 295 -4.09 11.73 -25.86
N ILE A 296 -5.18 11.51 -25.10
CA ILE A 296 -5.30 12.00 -23.72
C ILE A 296 -4.23 11.36 -22.82
N ALA A 297 -3.96 10.06 -22.98
CA ALA A 297 -2.89 9.37 -22.26
C ALA A 297 -1.51 10.01 -22.53
N VAL A 298 -1.20 10.33 -23.79
CA VAL A 298 0.03 11.02 -24.19
C VAL A 298 0.12 12.42 -23.54
N VAL A 299 -0.98 13.17 -23.50
CA VAL A 299 -1.01 14.49 -22.84
C VAL A 299 -0.73 14.38 -21.34
N ARG A 300 -1.40 13.46 -20.66
CA ARG A 300 -1.23 13.21 -19.22
C ARG A 300 0.20 12.79 -18.89
N PHE A 301 0.78 11.92 -19.71
CA PHE A 301 2.18 11.51 -19.54
C PHE A 301 3.16 12.67 -19.79
N GLY A 302 2.92 13.49 -20.82
CA GLY A 302 3.72 14.70 -21.08
C GLY A 302 3.72 15.67 -19.89
N GLN A 303 2.56 15.86 -19.26
CA GLN A 303 2.42 16.66 -18.04
C GLN A 303 3.17 16.04 -16.85
N ALA A 304 3.12 14.72 -16.67
CA ALA A 304 3.86 14.02 -15.61
C ALA A 304 5.38 14.20 -15.75
N MET A 305 5.88 14.20 -16.99
CA MET A 305 7.31 14.39 -17.32
C MET A 305 7.75 15.86 -17.32
N GLY A 306 6.86 16.82 -17.05
CA GLY A 306 7.18 18.24 -17.13
C GLY A 306 7.55 18.70 -18.55
N SER A 307 7.04 18.00 -19.58
CA SER A 307 7.29 18.39 -20.97
C SER A 307 6.56 19.69 -21.32
N GLY A 308 7.17 20.51 -22.17
CA GLY A 308 6.53 21.74 -22.66
C GLY A 308 5.20 21.45 -23.38
N LEU A 309 4.25 22.38 -23.26
CA LEU A 309 2.90 22.25 -23.79
C LEU A 309 2.88 21.99 -25.31
N LEU A 310 3.72 22.71 -26.07
CA LEU A 310 3.80 22.55 -27.53
C LEU A 310 4.22 21.13 -27.93
N ARG A 311 5.28 20.60 -27.31
CA ARG A 311 5.77 19.24 -27.58
C ARG A 311 4.70 18.20 -27.25
N THR A 312 4.00 18.40 -26.14
CA THR A 312 2.92 17.51 -25.69
C THR A 312 1.75 17.52 -26.68
N LEU A 313 1.35 18.69 -27.19
CA LEU A 313 0.29 18.81 -28.20
C LEU A 313 0.68 18.16 -29.54
N VAL A 314 1.93 18.34 -29.99
CA VAL A 314 2.40 17.71 -31.24
C VAL A 314 2.30 16.19 -31.15
N PHE A 315 2.74 15.58 -30.05
CA PHE A 315 2.60 14.14 -29.84
C PHE A 315 1.14 13.70 -29.69
N ALA A 316 0.28 14.50 -29.06
CA ALA A 316 -1.13 14.20 -28.95
C ALA A 316 -1.82 14.16 -30.33
N VAL A 317 -1.47 15.08 -31.24
CA VAL A 317 -1.98 15.05 -32.63
C VAL A 317 -1.44 13.84 -33.39
N LEU A 318 -0.15 13.51 -33.24
CA LEU A 318 0.45 12.31 -33.82
C LEU A 318 -0.23 11.02 -33.30
N ALA A 319 -0.72 11.01 -32.05
CA ALA A 319 -1.45 9.89 -31.46
C ALA A 319 -2.79 9.59 -32.15
N LEU A 320 -3.35 10.56 -32.90
CA LEU A 320 -4.59 10.39 -33.65
C LEU A 320 -4.39 9.73 -35.02
N VAL A 321 -3.15 9.66 -35.51
CA VAL A 321 -2.84 9.02 -36.79
C VAL A 321 -2.89 7.50 -36.62
N PRO A 322 -3.73 6.75 -37.36
CA PRO A 322 -3.78 5.29 -37.25
C PRO A 322 -2.42 4.63 -37.50
N GLY A 323 -2.11 3.57 -36.75
CA GLY A 323 -0.81 2.89 -36.80
C GLY A 323 0.27 3.62 -36.00
N LEU A 324 0.66 4.83 -36.42
CA LEU A 324 1.68 5.63 -35.71
C LEU A 324 1.23 5.97 -34.29
N GLY A 325 -0.03 6.34 -34.13
CA GLY A 325 -0.62 6.65 -32.84
C GLY A 325 -0.68 5.44 -31.92
N THR A 326 -0.97 4.25 -32.43
CA THR A 326 -0.93 3.02 -31.64
C THR A 326 0.49 2.75 -31.12
N LEU A 327 1.51 2.91 -31.97
CA LEU A 327 2.91 2.78 -31.55
C LEU A 327 3.28 3.81 -30.48
N LEU A 328 2.82 5.05 -30.61
CA LEU A 328 3.06 6.11 -29.65
C LEU A 328 2.36 5.85 -28.30
N VAL A 329 1.14 5.32 -28.31
CA VAL A 329 0.41 4.94 -27.10
C VAL A 329 1.09 3.76 -26.41
N VAL A 330 1.53 2.73 -27.15
CA VAL A 330 2.30 1.61 -26.60
C VAL A 330 3.63 2.10 -26.02
N TRP A 331 4.32 3.02 -26.70
CA TRP A 331 5.53 3.64 -26.18
C TRP A 331 5.25 4.41 -24.87
N THR A 332 4.14 5.15 -24.82
CA THR A 332 3.69 5.88 -23.62
C THR A 332 3.42 4.92 -22.45
N TYR A 333 2.78 3.78 -22.71
CA TYR A 333 2.57 2.73 -21.72
C TYR A 333 3.89 2.25 -21.09
N PHE A 334 4.86 1.85 -21.91
CA PHE A 334 6.14 1.33 -21.41
C PHE A 334 6.98 2.42 -20.72
N ARG A 335 6.93 3.66 -21.23
CA ARG A 335 7.62 4.77 -20.59
C ARG A 335 7.02 5.13 -19.23
N ALA A 336 5.69 5.18 -19.12
CA ALA A 336 5.02 5.40 -17.85
C ALA A 336 5.34 4.27 -16.84
N ALA A 337 5.30 3.01 -17.29
CA ALA A 337 5.71 1.87 -16.47
C ALA A 337 7.17 2.00 -15.97
N GLY A 338 8.07 2.46 -16.83
CA GLY A 338 9.48 2.70 -16.48
C GLY A 338 9.65 3.80 -15.43
N VAL A 339 8.89 4.89 -15.52
CA VAL A 339 8.88 5.97 -14.51
C VAL A 339 8.36 5.45 -13.17
N LEU A 340 7.25 4.71 -13.17
CA LEU A 340 6.68 4.16 -11.93
C LEU A 340 7.61 3.13 -11.29
N LYS A 341 8.28 2.30 -12.11
CA LYS A 341 9.29 1.34 -11.63
C LYS A 341 10.51 2.04 -11.04
N ALA A 342 11.00 3.11 -11.67
CA ALA A 342 12.15 3.87 -11.18
C ALA A 342 11.89 4.52 -9.81
N ASN A 343 10.63 4.83 -9.50
CA ASN A 343 10.21 5.39 -8.20
C ASN A 343 9.75 4.32 -7.20
N GLY A 344 9.97 3.04 -7.49
CA GLY A 344 9.65 1.94 -6.57
C GLY A 344 8.16 1.64 -6.38
N LEU A 345 7.28 2.28 -7.17
CA LEU A 345 5.83 2.11 -7.06
C LEU A 345 5.33 0.81 -7.70
N THR A 346 6.09 0.22 -8.61
CA THR A 346 5.78 -1.09 -9.20
C THR A 346 7.04 -1.90 -9.44
N SER A 347 6.94 -3.21 -9.24
CA SER A 347 8.00 -4.17 -9.58
C SER A 347 7.86 -4.75 -11.00
N ARG A 348 6.71 -4.55 -11.64
CA ARG A 348 6.33 -5.18 -12.93
C ARG A 348 5.91 -4.14 -13.96
N ASN A 349 5.93 -4.53 -15.23
CA ASN A 349 5.39 -3.70 -16.32
C ASN A 349 3.85 -3.68 -16.35
N ALA A 350 3.17 -4.22 -15.33
CA ALA A 350 1.71 -4.18 -15.23
C ALA A 350 1.24 -2.78 -14.80
N PRO A 351 0.04 -2.34 -15.23
CA PRO A 351 -0.55 -1.13 -14.67
C PRO A 351 -0.78 -1.30 -13.17
N LEU A 352 -0.56 -0.23 -12.40
CA LEU A 352 -0.89 -0.21 -10.97
C LEU A 352 -2.39 -0.47 -10.76
N ASP A 353 -2.72 -1.09 -9.62
CA ASP A 353 -4.11 -1.35 -9.27
C ASP A 353 -4.87 -0.04 -9.06
N ALA A 354 -6.18 -0.08 -9.30
CA ALA A 354 -6.99 1.15 -9.26
C ALA A 354 -6.96 1.81 -7.87
N ASP A 355 -6.81 1.01 -6.81
CA ASP A 355 -6.74 1.49 -5.43
C ASP A 355 -5.41 2.18 -5.14
N GLU A 356 -4.29 1.65 -5.63
CA GLU A 356 -2.96 2.27 -5.52
C GLU A 356 -2.91 3.61 -6.26
N VAL A 357 -3.52 3.68 -7.45
CA VAL A 357 -3.61 4.95 -8.21
C VAL A 357 -4.51 5.98 -7.51
N ARG A 358 -5.55 5.55 -6.78
CA ARG A 358 -6.36 6.46 -5.95
C ARG A 358 -5.58 6.97 -4.75
N GLU A 359 -4.80 6.11 -4.11
CA GLU A 359 -3.93 6.49 -2.99
C GLU A 359 -2.90 7.53 -3.43
N LEU A 360 -2.26 7.33 -4.59
CA LEU A 360 -1.36 8.31 -5.23
C LEU A 360 -2.01 9.68 -5.48
N ALA A 361 -3.32 9.70 -5.74
CA ALA A 361 -4.06 10.91 -6.03
C ALA A 361 -4.61 11.60 -4.76
N GLY A 362 -4.67 10.88 -3.63
CA GLY A 362 -5.46 11.29 -2.46
C GLY A 362 -6.94 11.46 -2.79
N LEU A 363 -7.49 10.68 -3.73
CA LEU A 363 -8.87 10.82 -4.20
C LEU A 363 -9.75 9.67 -3.71
N ASP A 364 -10.86 10.03 -3.05
CA ASP A 364 -11.97 9.12 -2.77
C ASP A 364 -12.93 9.11 -3.96
N GLY A 365 -12.77 8.16 -4.88
CA GLY A 365 -13.74 7.96 -5.97
C GLY A 365 -13.21 7.33 -7.25
N MET A 366 -14.03 7.39 -8.30
CA MET A 366 -13.68 6.84 -9.61
C MET A 366 -12.54 7.63 -10.27
N LEU A 367 -11.54 6.90 -10.78
CA LEU A 367 -10.36 7.47 -11.42
C LEU A 367 -10.74 8.30 -12.66
N PRO A 368 -10.01 9.40 -12.95
CA PRO A 368 -10.21 10.19 -14.17
C PRO A 368 -10.10 9.34 -15.45
N SER A 369 -9.17 8.39 -15.53
CA SER A 369 -9.08 7.43 -16.63
C SER A 369 -10.35 6.60 -16.83
N THR A 370 -10.92 6.07 -15.76
CA THR A 370 -12.17 5.30 -15.83
C THR A 370 -13.34 6.15 -16.30
N LYS A 371 -13.48 7.38 -15.76
CA LYS A 371 -14.51 8.33 -16.20
C LYS A 371 -14.36 8.68 -17.69
N CYS A 372 -13.13 8.98 -18.12
CA CYS A 372 -12.84 9.34 -19.50
C CYS A 372 -13.14 8.18 -20.47
N LEU A 373 -12.73 6.95 -20.12
CA LEU A 373 -13.04 5.76 -20.90
C LEU A 373 -14.55 5.55 -21.06
N LEU A 374 -15.31 5.63 -19.97
CA LEU A 374 -16.78 5.46 -20.02
C LEU A 374 -17.45 6.52 -20.90
N VAL A 375 -17.05 7.80 -20.75
CA VAL A 375 -17.59 8.89 -21.58
C VAL A 375 -17.28 8.66 -23.06
N LEU A 376 -16.04 8.28 -23.38
CA LEU A 376 -15.63 8.02 -24.77
C LEU A 376 -16.34 6.82 -25.39
N LEU A 377 -16.62 5.76 -24.60
CA LEU A 377 -17.39 4.62 -25.08
C LEU A 377 -18.86 4.99 -25.36
N VAL A 378 -19.48 5.79 -24.49
CA VAL A 378 -20.84 6.30 -24.71
C VAL A 378 -20.90 7.18 -25.96
N LEU A 379 -19.94 8.10 -26.13
CA LEU A 379 -19.84 8.94 -27.32
C LEU A 379 -19.58 8.12 -28.59
N GLY A 380 -18.74 7.09 -28.50
CA GLY A 380 -18.49 6.16 -29.61
C GLY A 380 -19.75 5.40 -30.02
N ALA A 381 -20.54 4.91 -29.07
CA ALA A 381 -21.80 4.25 -29.34
C ALA A 381 -22.84 5.18 -29.98
N ALA A 382 -23.01 6.40 -29.42
CA ALA A 382 -23.92 7.41 -29.95
C ALA A 382 -23.51 7.87 -31.36
N GLY A 383 -22.22 8.06 -31.61
CA GLY A 383 -21.69 8.39 -32.93
C GLY A 383 -21.92 7.28 -33.95
N GLY A 384 -21.77 6.02 -33.55
CA GLY A 384 -22.09 4.86 -34.40
C GLY A 384 -23.56 4.82 -34.81
N PHE A 385 -24.46 5.13 -33.87
CA PHE A 385 -25.90 5.22 -34.11
C PHE A 385 -26.25 6.33 -35.11
N ALA A 386 -25.72 7.54 -34.90
CA ALA A 386 -25.96 8.67 -35.80
C ALA A 386 -25.45 8.40 -37.23
N LEU A 387 -24.30 7.73 -37.37
CA LEU A 387 -23.77 7.34 -38.68
C LEU A 387 -24.63 6.26 -39.36
N SER A 388 -25.20 5.32 -38.60
CA SER A 388 -26.10 4.31 -39.19
C SER A 388 -27.41 4.91 -39.70
N GLU A 389 -27.98 5.87 -38.99
CA GLU A 389 -29.21 6.57 -39.42
C GLU A 389 -28.95 7.46 -40.63
N GLY A 390 -27.83 8.21 -40.65
CA GLY A 390 -27.47 9.05 -41.78
C GLY A 390 -27.26 8.25 -43.08
N LEU A 391 -26.80 7.00 -42.98
CA LEU A 391 -26.62 6.10 -44.13
C LEU A 391 -27.94 5.49 -44.63
N LEU A 392 -28.99 5.46 -43.81
CA LEU A 392 -30.34 5.03 -44.22
C LEU A 392 -31.10 6.11 -44.99
N LEU A 393 -30.72 7.38 -44.82
CA LEU A 393 -31.35 8.53 -45.46
C LEU A 393 -30.71 8.91 -46.81
N MET A 394 -29.56 8.30 -47.16
CA MET A 394 -28.90 8.42 -48.47
C MET A 394 -29.21 7.21 -49.34
#